data_AF-A0A3M1TEN9-F1
#
_entry.id   AF-A0A3M1TEN9-F1
#
_cell.length_a   1.000
_cell.length_b   1.000
_cell.length_c   1.000
_cell.angle_alpha   90.00
_cell.angle_beta   90.00
_cell.angle_gamma   90.00
#
_symmetry.space_group_name_H-M   'P 1'
#
loop_
_entity.id
_entity.type
_entity.pdbx_description
1 polymer ?
#
loop_
_entity_poly.entity_id
_entity_poly.type
_entity_poly.pdbx_seq_one_letter_code
_entity_poly.pdbx_strand_id
1 'polypeptide(L)' 'MNPPVDRVKLSQTAKDQLTKLKRITKIEQWNILCRWAFCRSLTETAPPSPVPLRLDSNVEIAWRVFGGEIADILAIA' A
#
# COMPACT_ATOMS: atom_id res chain seq x y z
N MET A 1 2.05 15.88 -10.02
CA MET A 1 3.43 15.41 -10.36
C MET A 1 3.34 14.11 -11.16
N ASN A 2 4.39 13.69 -11.86
CA ASN A 2 4.41 12.32 -12.40
C ASN A 2 4.47 11.32 -11.23
N PRO A 3 3.64 10.26 -11.24
CA PRO A 3 3.62 9.31 -10.15
C PRO A 3 4.95 8.55 -10.06
N PRO A 4 5.43 8.20 -8.85
CA PRO A 4 6.70 7.48 -8.69
C PRO A 4 6.66 6.07 -9.30
N VAL A 5 5.45 5.50 -9.41
CA VAL A 5 5.15 4.24 -10.09
C VAL A 5 3.78 4.33 -10.75
N ASP A 6 3.57 3.59 -11.85
CA ASP A 6 2.24 3.53 -12.48
C ASP A 6 1.22 2.78 -11.63
N ARG A 7 1.67 1.70 -10.97
CA ARG A 7 0.83 0.75 -10.24
C ARG A 7 1.54 0.24 -8.99
N VAL A 8 0.78 0.08 -7.91
CA VAL A 8 1.21 -0.55 -6.66
C VAL A 8 0.75 -2.00 -6.69
N LYS A 9 1.71 -2.94 -6.72
CA LYS A 9 1.45 -4.38 -6.64
C LYS A 9 1.84 -4.91 -5.27
N LEU A 10 1.11 -5.88 -4.75
CA LEU A 10 1.36 -6.46 -3.43
C LEU A 10 2.02 -7.85 -3.52
N SER A 11 2.69 -8.24 -2.45
CA SER A 11 3.06 -9.64 -2.22
C SER A 11 1.85 -10.46 -1.78
N GLN A 12 1.91 -11.78 -1.97
CA GLN A 12 0.86 -12.68 -1.48
C GLN A 12 0.72 -12.59 0.05
N THR A 13 1.84 -12.50 0.77
CA THR A 13 1.85 -12.30 2.23
C THR A 13 1.14 -11.01 2.65
N ALA A 14 1.41 -9.88 1.98
CA ALA A 14 0.76 -8.60 2.27
C ALA A 14 -0.75 -8.67 1.99
N LYS A 15 -1.15 -9.31 0.88
CA LYS A 15 -2.56 -9.56 0.57
C LYS A 15 -3.26 -10.35 1.68
N ASP A 16 -2.62 -11.39 2.22
CA ASP A 16 -3.20 -12.21 3.29
C ASP A 16 -3.38 -11.42 4.59
N GLN A 17 -2.37 -10.62 4.96
CA GLN A 17 -2.43 -9.71 6.11
C GLN A 17 -3.55 -8.66 5.97
N LEU A 18 -3.61 -8.01 4.80
CA LEU A 18 -4.64 -7.04 4.49
C LEU A 18 -6.03 -7.70 4.45
N THR A 19 -6.16 -8.93 3.95
CA THR A 19 -7.44 -9.68 3.99
C THR A 19 -7.92 -9.87 5.42
N LYS A 20 -7.02 -10.20 6.34
CA LYS A 20 -7.34 -10.28 7.77
C LYS A 20 -7.79 -8.92 8.32
N LEU A 21 -7.10 -7.83 7.97
CA LEU A 21 -7.48 -6.48 8.36
C LEU A 21 -8.88 -6.11 7.84
N LYS A 22 -9.20 -6.38 6.56
CA LYS A 22 -10.55 -6.14 5.99
C LYS A 22 -11.65 -6.78 6.84
N ARG A 23 -11.43 -8.03 7.31
CA ARG A 23 -12.42 -8.75 8.14
C ARG A 23 -12.64 -8.10 9.50
N ILE A 24 -11.56 -7.59 10.11
CA ILE A 24 -11.54 -6.99 11.44
C ILE A 24 -12.08 -5.56 11.41
N THR A 25 -11.58 -4.73 10.49
CA THR A 25 -11.92 -3.29 10.41
C THR A 25 -13.18 -3.01 9.60
N LYS A 26 -13.67 -3.99 8.84
CA LYS A 26 -14.78 -3.84 7.87
C LYS A 26 -14.48 -2.89 6.72
N ILE A 27 -13.22 -2.49 6.54
CA ILE A 27 -12.79 -1.69 5.38
C ILE A 27 -12.59 -2.62 4.21
N GLU A 28 -13.43 -2.49 3.18
CA GLU A 28 -13.39 -3.40 2.03
C GLU A 28 -12.39 -2.98 0.94
N GLN A 29 -12.01 -1.72 0.89
CA GLN A 29 -11.18 -1.20 -0.19
C GLN A 29 -9.68 -1.36 0.12
N TRP A 30 -8.95 -2.00 -0.81
CA TRP A 30 -7.51 -2.25 -0.64
C TRP A 30 -6.68 -0.97 -0.58
N ASN A 31 -7.03 0.05 -1.39
CA ASN A 31 -6.31 1.32 -1.40
C ASN A 31 -6.36 2.02 -0.04
N ILE A 32 -7.48 1.98 0.69
CA ILE A 32 -7.58 2.58 2.02
C ILE A 32 -6.62 1.90 2.99
N LEU A 33 -6.65 0.57 3.08
CA LEU A 33 -5.77 -0.16 4.00
C LEU A 33 -4.30 -0.01 3.62
N CYS A 34 -3.97 -0.01 2.32
CA CYS A 34 -2.60 0.22 1.88
C CYS A 34 -2.12 1.64 2.20
N ARG A 35 -2.98 2.68 2.08
CA ARG A 35 -2.63 4.04 2.52
C ARG A 35 -2.34 4.10 4.01
N TRP A 36 -3.18 3.47 4.83
CA TRP A 36 -2.97 3.43 6.28
C TRP A 36 -1.66 2.73 6.64
N ALA A 37 -1.37 1.59 6.01
CA ALA A 37 -0.11 0.88 6.20
C ALA A 37 1.10 1.72 5.76
N PHE A 38 1.00 2.41 4.62
CA PHE A 38 2.05 3.30 4.13
C PHE A 38 2.31 4.46 5.08
N CYS A 39 1.29 5.22 5.45
CA CYS A 39 1.42 6.33 6.39
C CYS A 39 1.94 5.86 7.75
N ARG A 40 1.48 4.68 8.23
CA ARG A 40 2.01 4.11 9.47
C ARG A 40 3.49 3.78 9.34
N SER A 41 3.91 3.15 8.24
CA SER A 41 5.32 2.83 7.98
C SER A 41 6.21 4.07 7.93
N LEU A 42 5.73 5.20 7.39
CA LEU A 42 6.50 6.46 7.36
C LEU A 42 6.79 7.02 8.75
N THR A 43 5.95 6.69 9.75
CA THR A 43 6.15 7.12 11.14
C THR A 43 7.08 6.20 11.93
N GLU A 44 7.42 5.03 11.40
CA GLU A 44 8.34 4.10 12.08
C GLU A 44 9.78 4.62 11.94
N THR A 45 10.54 4.61 13.04
CA THR A 45 11.94 5.03 13.04
C THR A 45 12.87 3.95 12.49
N ALA A 46 12.45 2.69 12.57
CA ALA A 46 13.20 1.56 12.05
C ALA A 46 13.06 1.49 10.52
N PRO A 47 14.16 1.24 9.79
CA PRO A 47 14.09 1.08 8.34
C PRO A 47 13.27 -0.18 7.96
N PRO A 48 12.66 -0.20 6.77
CA PRO A 48 12.00 -1.40 6.25
C PRO A 48 12.94 -2.62 6.23
N SER A 49 12.36 -3.81 6.38
CA SER A 49 13.12 -5.05 6.34
C SER A 49 13.92 -5.17 5.03
N PRO A 50 15.21 -5.57 5.09
CA PRO A 50 16.06 -5.69 3.91
C PRO A 50 15.72 -6.92 3.04
N VAL A 51 14.68 -7.69 3.41
CA VAL A 51 14.24 -8.86 2.66
C VAL A 51 13.76 -8.45 1.26
N PRO A 52 14.16 -9.16 0.19
CA PRO A 52 13.70 -8.86 -1.17
C PRO A 52 12.18 -8.89 -1.27
N LEU A 53 11.60 -7.82 -1.82
CA LEU A 53 10.17 -7.73 -2.09
C LEU A 53 9.77 -8.70 -3.21
N ARG A 54 8.78 -9.55 -2.93
CA ARG A 54 8.11 -10.39 -3.94
C ARG A 54 6.77 -9.77 -4.31
N LEU A 55 6.53 -9.54 -5.60
CA LEU A 55 5.29 -8.93 -6.12
C LEU A 55 4.43 -9.97 -6.85
N ASP A 56 4.05 -11.01 -6.11
CA ASP A 56 3.47 -12.26 -6.61
C ASP A 56 1.95 -12.39 -6.38
N SER A 57 1.30 -11.41 -5.75
CA SER A 57 -0.16 -11.42 -5.62
C SER A 57 -0.87 -10.96 -6.90
N ASN A 58 -2.16 -11.24 -6.97
CA ASN A 58 -3.07 -10.71 -7.99
C ASN A 58 -3.67 -9.34 -7.63
N VAL A 59 -3.26 -8.71 -6.53
CA VAL A 59 -3.76 -7.39 -6.13
C VAL A 59 -2.81 -6.33 -6.67
N GLU A 60 -3.35 -5.50 -7.56
CA GLU A 60 -2.64 -4.40 -8.18
C GLU A 60 -3.55 -3.17 -8.28
N ILE A 61 -3.03 -2.00 -7.91
CA ILE A 61 -3.80 -0.76 -7.79
C ILE A 61 -3.08 0.31 -8.59
N ALA A 62 -3.73 0.91 -9.59
CA ALA A 62 -3.16 2.06 -10.30
C ALA A 62 -2.88 3.21 -9.33
N TRP A 63 -1.77 3.95 -9.49
CA TRP A 63 -1.37 4.99 -8.55
C TRP A 63 -2.47 6.04 -8.31
N ARG A 64 -3.16 6.46 -9.37
CA ARG A 64 -4.31 7.38 -9.27
C ARG A 64 -5.43 6.88 -8.35
N VAL A 65 -5.68 5.57 -8.32
CA VAL A 65 -6.67 4.94 -7.42
C VAL A 65 -6.07 4.72 -6.04
N PHE A 66 -4.79 4.36 -5.99
CA PHE A 66 -4.05 4.21 -4.75
C PHE A 66 -4.01 5.52 -3.99
N GLY A 67 -3.68 6.66 -4.59
CA GLY A 67 -3.55 7.95 -3.90
C GLY A 67 -4.81 8.85 -3.94
N GLY A 68 -5.66 8.74 -4.95
CA GLY A 68 -6.84 9.59 -5.09
C GLY A 68 -6.50 11.07 -5.01
N GLU A 69 -7.28 11.83 -4.24
CA GLU A 69 -7.09 13.28 -4.05
C GLU A 69 -5.77 13.65 -3.35
N ILE A 70 -5.17 12.72 -2.59
CA ILE A 70 -3.92 12.95 -1.86
C ILE A 70 -2.70 12.36 -2.59
N ALA A 71 -2.85 11.92 -3.85
CA ALA A 71 -1.79 11.23 -4.59
C ALA A 71 -0.50 12.04 -4.70
N ASP A 72 -0.60 13.36 -4.90
CA ASP A 72 0.58 14.24 -4.97
C ASP A 72 1.29 14.36 -3.62
N ILE A 73 0.56 14.33 -2.49
CA ILE A 73 1.15 14.35 -1.14
C ILE A 73 1.90 13.04 -0.88
N LEU A 74 1.31 11.90 -1.26
CA LEU A 74 1.96 10.59 -1.08
C LEU A 74 3.18 10.41 -1.99
N ALA A 75 3.27 11.15 -3.11
CA ALA A 75 4.40 11.07 -4.03
C ALA A 75 5.67 11.78 -3.52
N ILE A 76 5.54 12.68 -2.55
CA ILE A 76 6.65 13.44 -1.97
C ILE A 76 7.02 12.98 -0.55
N ALA A 77 6.34 11.95 -0.05
CA ALA A 77 6.47 11.44 1.32
C ALA A 77 7.69 10.51 1.49
#